data_AF-A0ABD0L115-F1
#
_entry.id   AF-A0ABD0L115-F1
#
_cell.length_a   1.000
_cell.length_b   1.000
_cell.length_c   1.000
_cell.angle_alpha   90.00
_cell.angle_beta   90.00
_cell.angle_gamma   90.00
#
_symmetry.space_group_name_H-M   'P 1'
#
loop_
_entity.id
_entity.type
_entity.pdbx_description
1 polymer ?
#
loop_
_entity_poly.entity_id
_entity_poly.type
_entity_poly.pdbx_seq_one_letter_code
_entity_poly.pdbx_strand_id
1 'polypeptide(L)'
;MPTPEPAALQLVKLWYPESAEEVVSWCAHIHMQSVLPEAIIIDDLDVFITQSKNPEHGAARLIAALVDAAAWIASKSERCKLIFTASHRVTVLPSVLRQFHFRIAELQKSSAGGENDFQLTLTHPSSSSKNVVTVDYTITGDNIMLRTVTSRSLPTDKTVVPAV
;
A
#
# COMPACT_ATOMS: atom_id res chain seq x y z
N MET A 1 -16.94 15.34 -8.93
CA MET A 1 -16.84 13.86 -9.01
C MET A 1 -17.61 13.42 -10.23
N PRO A 2 -16.95 12.88 -11.27
CA PRO A 2 -17.64 12.23 -12.36
C PRO A 2 -18.14 10.89 -11.83
N THR A 3 -19.33 10.49 -12.25
CA THR A 3 -19.88 9.21 -11.82
C THR A 3 -19.04 8.09 -12.46
N PRO A 4 -18.45 7.18 -11.67
CA PRO A 4 -17.68 6.07 -12.23
C PRO A 4 -18.56 5.23 -13.17
N GLU A 5 -17.97 4.67 -14.22
CA GLU A 5 -18.71 3.87 -15.19
C GLU A 5 -19.44 2.70 -14.49
N PRO A 6 -20.76 2.51 -14.73
CA PRO A 6 -21.52 1.47 -14.05
C PRO A 6 -20.97 0.06 -14.24
N ALA A 7 -20.36 -0.22 -15.40
CA ALA A 7 -19.75 -1.52 -15.69
C ALA A 7 -18.52 -1.78 -14.80
N ALA A 8 -17.72 -0.75 -14.52
CA ALA A 8 -16.58 -0.88 -13.60
C ALA A 8 -17.04 -1.10 -12.15
N LEU A 9 -18.11 -0.41 -11.73
CA LEU A 9 -18.69 -0.58 -10.39
C LEU A 9 -19.23 -1.99 -10.13
N GLN A 10 -19.72 -2.70 -11.17
CA GLN A 10 -20.19 -4.09 -11.03
C GLN A 10 -19.06 -5.07 -10.68
N LEU A 11 -17.81 -4.70 -10.94
CA LEU A 11 -16.63 -5.52 -10.63
C LEU A 11 -16.02 -5.19 -9.26
N VAL A 12 -16.53 -4.16 -8.57
CA VAL A 12 -16.00 -3.68 -7.30
C VAL A 12 -16.99 -3.97 -6.18
N LYS A 13 -16.54 -4.69 -5.17
CA LYS A 13 -17.27 -4.85 -3.91
C LYS A 13 -16.77 -3.82 -2.91
N LEU A 14 -17.54 -2.76 -2.68
CA LEU A 14 -17.29 -1.81 -1.60
C LEU A 14 -17.79 -2.39 -0.28
N TRP A 15 -16.93 -2.38 0.74
CA TRP A 15 -17.25 -2.85 2.07
C TRP A 15 -16.62 -1.91 3.10
N TYR A 16 -17.41 -1.52 4.10
CA TYR A 16 -17.03 -0.54 5.12
C TYR A 16 -17.01 -1.24 6.49
N PRO A 17 -15.90 -1.93 6.85
CA PRO A 17 -15.77 -2.58 8.14
C PRO A 17 -15.69 -1.54 9.27
N GLU A 18 -16.31 -1.82 10.40
CA GLU A 18 -16.29 -0.89 11.55
C GLU A 18 -15.00 -1.01 12.38
N SER A 19 -14.32 -2.16 12.28
CA SER A 19 -13.16 -2.49 13.10
C SER A 19 -12.13 -3.36 12.39
N ALA A 20 -10.91 -3.37 12.92
CA ALA A 20 -9.84 -4.27 12.47
C ALA A 20 -10.24 -5.75 12.59
N GLU A 21 -11.06 -6.09 13.59
CA GLU A 21 -11.48 -7.46 13.88
C GLU A 21 -12.40 -8.01 12.80
N GLU A 22 -13.27 -7.18 12.24
CA GLU A 22 -14.10 -7.55 11.08
C GLU A 22 -13.24 -7.89 9.87
N VAL A 23 -12.20 -7.09 9.60
CA VAL A 23 -11.27 -7.36 8.48
C VAL A 23 -10.53 -8.67 8.69
N VAL A 24 -10.03 -8.92 9.90
CA VAL A 24 -9.36 -10.18 10.25
C VAL A 24 -10.32 -11.36 10.14
N SER A 25 -11.57 -11.20 10.60
CA SER A 25 -12.61 -12.22 10.48
C SER A 25 -12.90 -12.52 9.01
N TRP A 26 -13.05 -11.50 8.17
CA TRP A 26 -13.23 -11.68 6.73
C TRP A 26 -12.05 -12.43 6.09
N CYS A 27 -10.81 -12.09 6.45
CA CYS A 27 -9.62 -12.80 5.99
C CYS A 27 -9.68 -14.29 6.36
N ALA A 28 -10.11 -14.62 7.58
CA ALA A 28 -10.26 -16.01 8.02
C ALA A 28 -11.33 -16.77 7.21
N HIS A 29 -12.41 -16.09 6.79
CA HIS A 29 -13.50 -16.69 6.01
C HIS A 29 -13.28 -16.69 4.50
N ILE A 30 -12.12 -16.22 4.01
CA ILE A 30 -11.86 -16.09 2.58
C ILE A 30 -11.97 -17.44 1.84
N HIS A 31 -11.62 -18.54 2.51
CA HIS A 31 -11.64 -19.88 1.97
C HIS A 31 -13.05 -20.42 1.70
N MET A 32 -14.08 -19.76 2.23
CA MET A 32 -15.49 -20.12 2.03
C MET A 32 -16.14 -19.31 0.90
N GLN A 33 -15.43 -18.34 0.32
CA GLN A 33 -15.98 -17.50 -0.76
C GLN A 33 -15.96 -18.25 -2.09
N SER A 34 -17.07 -18.17 -2.83
CA SER A 34 -17.20 -18.77 -4.17
C SER A 34 -16.49 -17.95 -5.26
N VAL A 35 -16.36 -16.63 -5.04
CA VAL A 35 -15.70 -15.69 -5.94
C VAL A 35 -14.56 -15.05 -5.18
N LEU A 36 -13.35 -15.13 -5.75
CA LEU A 36 -12.14 -14.57 -5.15
C LEU A 36 -11.76 -13.25 -5.83
N PRO A 37 -11.33 -12.23 -5.07
CA PRO A 37 -10.96 -10.95 -5.64
C PRO A 37 -9.56 -10.98 -6.26
N GLU A 38 -9.36 -10.28 -7.37
CA GLU A 38 -8.03 -10.09 -7.97
C GLU A 38 -7.18 -9.04 -7.22
N ALA A 39 -7.84 -8.18 -6.44
CA ALA A 39 -7.19 -7.18 -5.61
C ALA A 39 -7.98 -6.94 -4.31
N ILE A 40 -7.24 -6.76 -3.23
CA ILE A 40 -7.73 -6.28 -1.94
C ILE A 40 -7.16 -4.87 -1.77
N ILE A 41 -8.04 -3.88 -1.68
CA ILE A 41 -7.67 -2.48 -1.48
C ILE A 41 -8.26 -2.05 -0.14
N ILE A 42 -7.40 -1.56 0.76
CA ILE A 42 -7.82 -1.01 2.05
C ILE A 42 -7.46 0.45 2.09
N ASP A 43 -8.47 1.29 2.22
CA ASP A 43 -8.27 2.71 2.41
C ASP A 43 -8.11 3.02 3.92
N ASP A 44 -7.23 3.97 4.23
CA ASP A 44 -6.98 4.49 5.58
C ASP A 44 -6.72 3.39 6.65
N LEU A 45 -5.72 2.54 6.39
CA LEU A 45 -5.33 1.45 7.30
C LEU A 45 -5.03 1.95 8.74
N ASP A 46 -4.60 3.20 8.88
CA ASP A 46 -4.30 3.83 10.17
C ASP A 46 -5.51 3.93 11.10
N VAL A 47 -6.73 4.02 10.58
CA VAL A 47 -7.95 4.05 11.40
C VAL A 47 -8.07 2.76 12.22
N PHE A 48 -7.81 1.61 11.60
CA PHE A 48 -7.87 0.31 12.28
C PHE A 48 -6.74 0.11 13.28
N ILE A 49 -5.56 0.66 12.99
CA ILE A 49 -4.37 0.52 13.84
C ILE A 49 -4.50 1.38 15.10
N THR A 50 -5.01 2.61 14.97
CA THR A 50 -5.14 3.56 16.08
C THR A 50 -6.21 3.17 17.10
N GLN A 51 -7.18 2.33 16.72
CA GLN A 51 -8.16 1.74 17.63
C GLN A 51 -7.57 0.67 18.56
N SER A 52 -6.40 0.11 18.24
CA SER A 52 -5.75 -0.92 19.05
C SER A 52 -5.08 -0.35 20.30
N LYS A 53 -5.25 -1.04 21.44
CA LYS A 53 -4.50 -0.76 22.69
C LYS A 53 -2.98 -0.85 22.51
N ASN A 54 -2.53 -1.67 21.57
CA ASN A 54 -1.14 -1.78 21.16
C ASN A 54 -1.07 -1.62 19.62
N PRO A 55 -0.76 -0.42 19.11
CA PRO A 55 -0.80 -0.13 17.67
C PRO A 55 0.15 -1.00 16.85
N GLU A 56 1.36 -1.28 17.33
CA GLU A 56 2.33 -2.11 16.60
C GLU A 56 1.85 -3.55 16.48
N HIS A 57 1.38 -4.14 17.59
CA HIS A 57 0.81 -5.49 17.57
C HIS A 57 -0.47 -5.57 16.73
N GLY A 58 -1.34 -4.57 16.83
CA GLY A 58 -2.57 -4.47 16.03
C GLY A 58 -2.28 -4.39 14.54
N ALA A 59 -1.33 -3.54 14.14
CA ALA A 59 -0.87 -3.42 12.77
C ALA A 59 -0.27 -4.75 12.26
N ALA A 60 0.63 -5.36 13.03
CA ALA A 60 1.26 -6.63 12.65
C ALA A 60 0.23 -7.75 12.45
N ARG A 61 -0.76 -7.87 13.36
CA ARG A 61 -1.83 -8.86 13.27
C ARG A 61 -2.71 -8.64 12.03
N LEU A 62 -3.15 -7.40 11.80
CA LEU A 62 -4.01 -7.06 10.67
C LEU A 62 -3.28 -7.30 9.34
N ILE A 63 -2.04 -6.80 9.22
CA ILE A 63 -1.22 -6.97 8.01
C ILE A 63 -0.92 -8.44 7.77
N ALA A 64 -0.59 -9.22 8.81
CA ALA A 64 -0.35 -10.65 8.66
C ALA A 64 -1.58 -11.39 8.12
N ALA A 65 -2.78 -11.11 8.66
CA ALA A 65 -4.03 -11.72 8.18
C ALA A 65 -4.31 -11.38 6.71
N LEU A 66 -4.05 -10.12 6.31
CA LEU A 66 -4.24 -9.66 4.93
C LEU A 66 -3.25 -10.28 3.96
N VAL A 67 -1.97 -10.37 4.35
CA VAL A 67 -0.93 -11.02 3.55
C VAL A 67 -1.26 -12.49 3.36
N ASP A 68 -1.67 -13.18 4.41
CA ASP A 68 -2.04 -14.60 4.35
C ASP A 68 -3.26 -14.81 3.44
N ALA A 69 -4.33 -14.02 3.62
CA ALA A 69 -5.51 -14.09 2.76
C ALA A 69 -5.17 -13.80 1.29
N ALA A 70 -4.38 -12.76 1.01
CA ALA A 70 -3.95 -12.43 -0.34
C ALA A 70 -3.08 -13.54 -0.97
N ALA A 71 -2.15 -14.13 -0.19
CA ALA A 71 -1.33 -15.24 -0.63
C ALA A 71 -2.17 -16.49 -0.94
N TRP A 72 -3.15 -16.80 -0.08
CA TRP A 72 -4.08 -17.89 -0.30
C TRP A 72 -4.90 -17.67 -1.58
N ILE A 73 -5.47 -16.48 -1.79
CA ILE A 73 -6.21 -16.16 -3.02
C ILE A 73 -5.32 -16.28 -4.26
N ALA A 74 -4.09 -15.74 -4.20
CA ALA A 74 -3.14 -15.80 -5.30
C ALA A 74 -2.78 -17.25 -5.65
N SER A 75 -2.76 -18.16 -4.68
CA SER A 75 -2.54 -19.59 -4.92
C SER A 75 -3.69 -20.27 -5.68
N LYS A 76 -4.89 -19.67 -5.72
CA LYS A 76 -6.10 -20.22 -6.35
C LYS A 76 -6.48 -19.56 -7.67
N SER A 77 -6.22 -18.25 -7.80
CA SER A 77 -6.65 -17.42 -8.94
C SER A 77 -5.47 -16.86 -9.76
N GLU A 78 -4.26 -17.36 -9.50
CA GLU A 78 -2.97 -16.91 -10.05
C GLU A 78 -2.57 -15.45 -9.75
N ARG A 79 -3.48 -14.60 -9.27
CA ARG A 79 -3.20 -13.17 -8.99
C ARG A 79 -4.08 -12.64 -7.86
N CYS A 80 -3.45 -12.13 -6.81
CA CYS A 80 -4.07 -11.21 -5.86
C CYS A 80 -3.10 -10.05 -5.56
N LYS A 81 -3.56 -8.81 -5.70
CA LYS A 81 -2.79 -7.62 -5.30
C LYS A 81 -3.34 -7.06 -4.00
N LEU A 82 -2.50 -6.95 -2.99
CA LEU A 82 -2.82 -6.26 -1.75
C LEU A 82 -2.27 -4.83 -1.83
N ILE A 83 -3.17 -3.86 -1.71
CA ILE A 83 -2.85 -2.44 -1.70
C ILE A 83 -3.52 -1.84 -0.48
N PHE A 84 -2.81 -0.98 0.25
CA PHE A 84 -3.43 -0.20 1.30
C PHE A 84 -2.81 1.20 1.37
N THR A 85 -3.61 2.16 1.79
CA THR A 85 -3.18 3.52 2.09
C THR A 85 -3.07 3.68 3.60
N ALA A 86 -2.19 4.56 4.03
CA ALA A 86 -2.08 4.93 5.44
C ALA A 86 -1.49 6.33 5.57
N SER A 87 -1.90 7.06 6.60
CA SER A 87 -1.31 8.34 6.95
C SER A 87 0.14 8.21 7.42
N HIS A 88 1.00 9.16 7.00
CA HIS A 88 2.36 9.31 7.53
C HIS A 88 2.43 9.53 9.06
N ARG A 89 1.29 9.82 9.70
CA ARG A 89 1.20 10.01 11.16
C ARG A 89 1.42 8.71 11.94
N VAL A 90 1.22 7.55 11.32
CA VAL A 90 1.41 6.25 11.99
C VAL A 90 2.85 5.79 11.85
N THR A 91 3.65 6.11 12.87
CA THR A 91 5.10 5.85 12.90
C THR A 91 5.46 4.37 13.04
N VAL A 92 4.52 3.52 13.49
CA VAL A 92 4.74 2.07 13.66
C VAL A 92 4.66 1.29 12.35
N LEU A 93 4.04 1.83 11.31
CA LEU A 93 3.84 1.10 10.05
C LEU A 93 5.16 0.77 9.32
N PRO A 94 6.12 1.70 9.16
CA PRO A 94 7.36 1.39 8.45
C PRO A 94 8.15 0.21 9.04
N SER A 95 8.17 0.02 10.36
CA SER A 95 8.88 -1.11 11.00
C SER A 95 8.17 -2.43 10.73
N VAL A 96 6.83 -2.45 10.82
CA VAL A 96 6.01 -3.64 10.54
C VAL A 96 6.10 -4.01 9.06
N LEU A 97 5.92 -3.04 8.15
CA LEU A 97 5.90 -3.27 6.70
C LEU A 97 7.21 -3.83 6.14
N ARG A 98 8.35 -3.47 6.75
CA ARG A 98 9.66 -4.04 6.38
C ARG A 98 9.72 -5.55 6.58
N GLN A 99 8.96 -6.11 7.52
CA GLN A 99 8.95 -7.55 7.79
C GLN A 99 8.23 -8.34 6.69
N PHE A 100 7.30 -7.69 5.99
CA PHE A 100 6.46 -8.31 4.95
C PHE A 100 6.90 -7.98 3.52
N HIS A 101 8.06 -7.33 3.34
CA HIS A 101 8.65 -7.00 2.03
C HIS A 101 7.74 -6.17 1.10
N PHE A 102 6.87 -5.32 1.66
CA PHE A 102 6.00 -4.45 0.87
C PHE A 102 6.78 -3.39 0.08
N ARG A 103 6.36 -3.16 -1.16
CA ARG A 103 6.75 -1.95 -1.90
C ARG A 103 6.04 -0.76 -1.29
N ILE A 104 6.81 0.25 -0.90
CA ILE A 104 6.28 1.45 -0.26
C ILE A 104 6.30 2.58 -1.29
N ALA A 105 5.15 3.21 -1.49
CA ALA A 105 5.04 4.44 -2.25
C ALA A 105 4.71 5.58 -1.29
N GLU A 106 5.59 6.56 -1.20
CA GLU A 106 5.38 7.75 -0.38
C GLU A 106 4.78 8.86 -1.24
N LEU A 107 3.69 9.45 -0.77
CA LEU A 107 3.02 10.54 -1.46
C LEU A 107 3.30 11.85 -0.74
N GLN A 108 3.85 12.83 -1.46
CA GLN A 108 4.19 14.14 -0.94
C GLN A 108 3.68 15.24 -1.87
N LYS A 109 3.39 16.42 -1.31
CA LYS A 109 3.12 17.61 -2.12
C LYS A 109 4.43 18.06 -2.78
N SER A 110 4.40 18.36 -4.06
CA SER A 110 5.59 18.83 -4.77
C SER A 110 6.00 20.20 -4.26
N SER A 111 7.27 20.36 -3.91
CA SER A 111 7.85 21.64 -3.46
C SER A 111 8.06 22.65 -4.59
N ALA A 112 8.03 22.19 -5.85
CA ALA A 112 8.31 23.00 -7.04
C ALA A 112 7.07 23.41 -7.85
N GLY A 113 5.86 23.06 -7.38
CA GLY A 113 4.63 23.14 -8.17
C GLY A 113 3.47 23.89 -7.50
N GLY A 114 2.37 24.04 -8.25
CA GLY A 114 1.12 24.64 -7.79
C GLY A 114 0.40 23.78 -6.75
N GLU A 115 -0.76 24.26 -6.27
CA GLU A 115 -1.49 23.63 -5.15
C GLU A 115 -1.86 22.16 -5.37
N ASN A 116 -1.98 21.75 -6.64
CA ASN A 116 -2.37 20.40 -7.08
C ASN A 116 -1.21 19.55 -7.61
N ASP A 117 0.03 19.96 -7.38
CA ASP A 117 1.21 19.22 -7.81
C ASP A 117 1.71 18.29 -6.70
N PHE A 118 1.88 17.02 -7.04
CA PHE A 118 2.23 15.95 -6.13
C PHE A 118 3.39 15.13 -6.68
N GLN A 119 4.08 14.46 -5.77
CA GLN A 119 5.19 13.58 -6.06
C GLN A 119 4.97 12.24 -5.36
N LEU A 120 4.98 11.17 -6.14
CA LEU A 120 4.93 9.79 -5.64
C LEU A 120 6.33 9.18 -5.74
N THR A 121 6.88 8.72 -4.63
CA THR A 121 8.20 8.07 -4.57
C THR A 121 8.04 6.60 -4.20
N LEU A 122 8.27 5.71 -5.16
CA LEU A 122 8.26 4.27 -4.96
C LEU A 122 9.66 3.79 -4.58
N THR A 123 9.76 3.15 -3.42
CA THR A 123 10.99 2.51 -2.94
C THR A 123 10.83 1.00 -2.95
N HIS A 124 11.72 0.30 -3.66
CA HIS A 124 11.75 -1.17 -3.66
C HIS A 124 12.57 -1.68 -2.46
N PRO A 125 11.98 -2.45 -1.53
CA PRO A 125 12.69 -2.92 -0.33
C PRO A 125 13.73 -4.01 -0.62
N SER A 126 13.61 -4.75 -1.73
CA SER A 126 14.30 -6.04 -1.91
C SER A 126 15.44 -6.06 -2.94
N SER A 127 15.83 -4.93 -3.54
CA SER A 127 16.95 -4.91 -4.50
C SER A 127 18.21 -4.36 -3.84
N SER A 128 19.32 -5.08 -4.03
CA SER A 128 20.66 -4.67 -3.63
C SER A 128 21.03 -3.29 -4.15
N SER A 129 20.47 -2.82 -5.27
CA SER A 129 20.40 -1.40 -5.62
C SER A 129 19.06 -0.83 -5.17
N LYS A 130 19.02 0.20 -4.32
CA LYS A 130 17.76 0.92 -4.03
C LYS A 130 17.35 1.68 -5.28
N ASN A 131 16.55 1.04 -6.14
CA ASN A 131 15.93 1.69 -7.28
C ASN A 131 14.76 2.51 -6.74
N VAL A 132 14.86 3.82 -6.91
CA VAL A 132 13.83 4.78 -6.53
C VAL A 132 13.19 5.27 -7.81
N VAL A 133 11.87 5.12 -7.90
CA VAL A 133 11.07 5.68 -8.99
C VAL A 133 10.26 6.83 -8.42
N THR A 134 10.47 8.02 -8.97
CA THR A 134 9.75 9.22 -8.58
C THR A 134 8.84 9.63 -9.74
N VAL A 135 7.56 9.82 -9.44
CA VAL A 135 6.53 10.23 -10.40
C VAL A 135 5.96 11.56 -9.93
N ASP A 136 6.23 12.61 -10.69
CA ASP A 136 5.57 13.90 -10.50
C ASP A 136 4.26 13.89 -11.26
N TYR A 137 3.17 14.28 -10.60
CA TYR A 137 1.85 14.32 -11.20
C TYR A 137 1.03 15.51 -10.71
N THR A 138 0.03 15.89 -11.48
CA THR A 138 -0.92 16.95 -11.13
C THR A 138 -2.32 16.42 -11.14
N ILE A 139 -3.12 16.85 -10.18
CA ILE A 139 -4.56 16.59 -10.18
C ILE A 139 -5.24 17.78 -10.87
N THR A 140 -5.91 17.53 -12.00
CA THR A 140 -6.65 18.55 -12.76
C THR A 140 -8.10 18.11 -12.94
N GLY A 141 -9.00 18.70 -12.15
CA GLY A 141 -10.39 18.24 -12.07
C GLY A 141 -10.43 16.78 -11.65
N ASP A 142 -10.86 15.91 -12.57
CA ASP A 142 -11.05 14.48 -12.34
C ASP A 142 -9.89 13.61 -12.84
N ASN A 143 -8.81 14.23 -13.34
CA ASN A 143 -7.71 13.53 -13.97
C ASN A 143 -6.42 13.62 -13.14
N ILE A 144 -5.70 12.50 -13.08
CA ILE A 144 -4.30 12.45 -12.64
C ILE A 144 -3.42 12.52 -13.89
N MET A 145 -2.74 13.65 -14.07
CA MET A 145 -1.82 13.86 -15.18
C MET A 145 -0.39 13.60 -14.72
N LEU A 146 0.25 12.57 -15.27
CA LEU A 146 1.67 12.30 -15.03
C LEU A 146 2.52 13.33 -15.79
N ARG A 147 3.42 14.02 -15.08
CA ARG A 147 4.34 15.01 -15.67
C ARG A 147 5.67 14.38 -16.02
N THR A 148 6.33 13.83 -15.01
CA THR A 148 7.70 13.35 -15.12
C THR A 148 7.84 12.04 -14.37
N VAL A 149 8.48 11.05 -15.00
CA VAL A 149 8.86 9.79 -14.36
C VAL A 149 10.37 9.73 -14.35
N THR A 150 10.96 9.73 -13.16
CA THR A 150 12.41 9.65 -12.97
C THR A 150 12.74 8.34 -12.28
N SER A 151 13.70 7.58 -12.81
CA SER A 151 14.25 6.39 -12.16
C SER A 151 15.71 6.65 -11.79
N ARG A 152 16.07 6.39 -10.54
CA ARG A 152 17.46 6.49 -10.05
C ARG A 152 17.84 5.23 -9.30
N SER A 153 19.03 4.71 -9.57
CA SER A 153 19.68 3.72 -8.72
C SER A 153 20.50 4.46 -7.65
N LEU A 154 20.16 4.28 -6.38
CA LEU A 154 21.01 4.77 -5.30
C LEU A 154 22.23 3.86 -5.16
N PRO A 155 23.45 4.42 -5.03
CA PRO A 155 24.65 3.62 -4.77
C PRO A 155 24.49 2.90 -3.43
N THR A 156 24.87 1.62 -3.40
CA THR A 156 25.05 0.89 -2.15
C THR A 156 26.18 1.52 -1.36
N ASP A 157 25.90 1.86 -0.11
CA ASP A 157 26.94 2.20 0.87
C ASP A 157 27.95 1.05 0.86
N LYS A 158 29.14 1.30 0.32
CA LYS A 158 30.28 0.43 0.56
C LYS A 158 30.60 0.64 2.03
N THR A 159 30.25 -0.35 2.85
CA THR A 159 30.81 -0.50 4.19
C THR A 159 32.32 -0.34 4.09
N VAL A 160 32.82 0.81 4.54
CA VAL A 160 34.24 1.03 4.78
C VAL A 160 34.59 0.10 5.93
N VAL A 161 35.15 -1.06 5.61
CA VAL A 161 35.81 -1.91 6.59
C VAL A 161 37.04 -1.12 7.06
N PRO A 162 37.18 -0.80 8.36
CA PRO A 162 38.39 -0.16 8.84
C PRO A 162 39.55 -1.14 8.64
N ALA A 163 40.60 -0.68 7.96
CA ALA A 163 41.84 -1.43 7.86
C ALA A 163 42.41 -1.63 9.27
N VAL A 164 42.69 -2.89 9.60
CA VAL A 164 43.38 -3.34 10.81
C VAL A 164 44.80 -2.82 10.85
#